data_AF-A0A2I1DFX6-F1
#
_entry.id   AF-A0A2I1DFX6-F1
#
_cell.length_a   1.000
_cell.length_b   1.000
_cell.length_c   1.000
_cell.angle_alpha   90.00
_cell.angle_beta   90.00
_cell.angle_gamma   90.00
#
_symmetry.space_group_name_H-M   'P 1'
#
loop_
_entity.id
_entity.type
_entity.pdbx_description
1 polymer ?
#
loop_
_entity_poly.entity_id
_entity_poly.type
_entity_poly.pdbx_seq_one_letter_code
_entity_poly.pdbx_strand_id
1 'polypeptide(L)'
;MGFGDFNTICEKAALPLCALVGPASSITGSTGIIPNCYARNVEVANTIIFEGAASFVHIIALGMTVIMILHIRSKFTAVGRKEIITFFYIYMLLTMCSLIIDAGVVPPRSGPFPYFVAVQSGLTSSLCTSLLVNGFVGFQLYEDGTALSVWLLRLTSVAMFAISFLVSLLTFKSWGGLSPTSTVGMFVVLYLLNAVCIAVYLVMQLLLVMNTLEDRWPLGHICFGVLVFICGQVILYGFSDTICDNVQHYLDGLFFATFCNLLAVMMVYKFWDYITKEDLEFSVGIKPNTWEVKELLPEEDRRQTGFQDSNSEYAGSMYHHRASTYNVHQY
;
A
#
# COMPACT_ATOMS: atom_id res chain seq x y z
N MET A 1 25.29 1.04 -24.61
CA MET A 1 24.46 1.14 -23.39
C MET A 1 25.40 1.46 -22.23
N GLY A 2 25.28 2.65 -21.65
CA GLY A 2 26.02 3.02 -20.43
C GLY A 2 25.20 2.66 -19.20
N PHE A 3 25.87 2.37 -18.08
CA PHE A 3 25.19 2.24 -16.79
C PHE A 3 24.48 3.56 -16.44
N GLY A 4 23.20 3.47 -16.05
CA GLY A 4 22.41 4.63 -15.64
C GLY A 4 21.76 5.42 -16.79
N ASP A 5 21.83 4.93 -18.02
CA ASP A 5 21.14 5.51 -19.16
C ASP A 5 19.68 5.01 -19.27
N PHE A 6 18.76 5.92 -19.55
CA PHE A 6 17.32 5.64 -19.67
C PHE A 6 16.87 5.40 -21.11
N ASN A 7 17.73 5.60 -22.12
CA ASN A 7 17.37 5.49 -23.54
C ASN A 7 16.62 4.18 -23.85
N THR A 8 17.18 3.03 -23.50
CA THR A 8 16.58 1.73 -23.81
C THR A 8 15.29 1.44 -23.02
N ILE A 9 15.22 1.91 -21.78
CA ILE A 9 14.04 1.76 -20.92
C ILE A 9 12.89 2.57 -21.52
N CYS A 10 13.18 3.81 -21.90
CA CYS A 10 12.19 4.76 -22.38
C CYS A 10 11.75 4.53 -23.83
N GLU A 11 12.61 3.94 -24.67
CA GLU A 11 12.21 3.47 -26.00
C GLU A 11 11.21 2.32 -25.94
N LYS A 12 11.26 1.50 -24.87
CA LYS A 12 10.39 0.32 -24.71
C LYS A 12 9.13 0.56 -23.90
N ALA A 13 9.21 1.38 -22.85
CA ALA A 13 8.14 1.58 -21.88
C ALA A 13 7.72 3.06 -21.83
N ALA A 14 6.41 3.29 -21.86
CA ALA A 14 5.79 4.61 -21.79
C ALA A 14 5.79 5.20 -20.36
N LEU A 15 6.95 5.24 -19.70
CA LEU A 15 7.04 5.78 -18.34
C LEU A 15 6.95 7.32 -18.32
N PRO A 16 6.25 7.94 -17.36
CA PRO A 16 6.14 9.39 -17.29
C PRO A 16 7.48 10.15 -17.21
N LEU A 17 8.48 9.56 -16.57
CA LEU A 17 9.84 10.13 -16.49
C LEU A 17 10.52 10.25 -17.85
N CYS A 18 10.15 9.42 -18.83
CA CYS A 18 10.78 9.38 -20.14
C CYS A 18 10.57 10.66 -20.94
N ALA A 19 9.44 11.33 -20.73
CA ALA A 19 9.18 12.64 -21.34
C ALA A 19 10.05 13.78 -20.77
N LEU A 20 10.86 13.51 -19.73
CA LEU A 20 11.69 14.51 -19.03
C LEU A 20 13.18 14.21 -19.08
N VAL A 21 13.60 13.08 -19.66
CA VAL A 21 14.99 12.67 -19.76
C VAL A 21 15.42 12.38 -21.19
N GLY A 22 16.72 12.42 -21.42
CA GLY A 22 17.32 12.22 -22.74
C GLY A 22 17.71 13.52 -23.44
N PRO A 23 18.42 13.40 -24.59
CA PRO A 23 18.85 14.55 -25.37
C PRO A 23 17.66 15.33 -25.93
N ALA A 24 17.87 16.61 -26.21
CA ALA A 24 16.88 17.40 -26.92
C ALA A 24 16.68 16.83 -28.33
N SER A 25 15.42 16.57 -28.69
CA SER A 25 15.07 16.08 -30.03
C SER A 25 15.48 17.10 -31.10
N SER A 26 16.08 16.61 -32.19
CA SER A 26 16.56 17.44 -33.30
C SER A 26 15.45 18.23 -34.01
N ILE A 27 14.20 17.78 -33.87
CA ILE A 27 13.03 18.34 -34.57
C ILE A 27 12.33 19.41 -33.73
N THR A 28 12.12 19.15 -32.43
CA THR A 28 11.34 20.07 -31.57
C THR A 28 12.20 20.88 -30.60
N GLY A 29 13.51 20.58 -30.52
CA GLY A 29 14.44 21.19 -29.57
C GLY A 29 14.14 20.88 -28.11
N SER A 30 13.19 19.98 -27.83
CA SER A 30 12.74 19.66 -26.47
C SER A 30 13.25 18.31 -26.00
N THR A 31 13.57 18.22 -24.70
CA THR A 31 14.03 17.02 -24.01
C THR A 31 12.90 16.01 -23.84
N GLY A 32 13.21 14.72 -23.98
CA GLY A 32 12.27 13.62 -23.78
C GLY A 32 12.50 12.51 -24.79
N ILE A 33 12.46 11.26 -24.32
CA ILE A 33 12.52 10.05 -25.13
C ILE A 33 11.09 9.56 -25.34
N ILE A 34 10.72 9.33 -26.59
CA ILE A 34 9.40 8.85 -26.98
C ILE A 34 9.48 7.33 -27.11
N PRO A 35 8.53 6.56 -26.52
CA PRO A 35 8.50 5.11 -26.68
C PRO A 35 8.16 4.73 -28.13
N ASN A 36 8.68 3.58 -28.57
CA ASN A 36 8.42 3.02 -29.90
C ASN A 36 6.94 2.65 -30.08
N CYS A 37 6.31 2.17 -29.00
CA CYS A 37 4.90 1.82 -28.94
C CYS A 37 4.33 2.20 -27.58
N TYR A 38 3.11 2.76 -27.57
CA TYR A 38 2.34 3.09 -26.37
C TYR A 38 0.85 2.83 -26.63
N ALA A 39 0.04 2.74 -25.57
CA ALA A 39 -1.38 2.47 -25.74
C ALA A 39 -2.11 3.67 -26.34
N ARG A 40 -3.07 3.41 -27.23
CA ARG A 40 -3.84 4.46 -27.89
C ARG A 40 -4.63 5.28 -26.85
N ASN A 41 -4.69 6.58 -27.09
CA ASN A 41 -5.50 7.47 -26.26
C ASN A 41 -6.98 7.24 -26.52
N VAL A 42 -7.79 7.45 -25.48
CA VAL A 42 -9.25 7.35 -25.57
C VAL A 42 -9.82 8.76 -25.47
N GLU A 43 -10.62 9.16 -26.46
CA GLU A 43 -11.36 10.41 -26.41
C GLU A 43 -12.74 10.16 -25.79
N VAL A 44 -13.02 10.83 -24.66
CA VAL A 44 -14.32 10.75 -23.97
C VAL A 44 -14.77 12.17 -23.65
N ALA A 45 -15.95 12.56 -24.10
CA ALA A 45 -16.57 13.85 -23.73
C ALA A 45 -15.64 15.08 -23.88
N ASN A 46 -14.97 15.21 -25.04
CA ASN A 46 -13.99 16.28 -25.35
C ASN A 46 -12.72 16.28 -24.47
N THR A 47 -12.43 15.20 -23.74
CA THR A 47 -11.14 15.01 -23.06
C THR A 47 -10.41 13.80 -23.64
N ILE A 48 -9.10 13.96 -23.81
CA ILE A 48 -8.21 12.88 -24.26
C ILE A 48 -7.60 12.26 -23.01
N ILE A 49 -7.89 10.99 -22.78
CA ILE A 49 -7.32 10.20 -21.70
C ILE A 49 -6.16 9.39 -22.27
N PHE A 50 -4.98 9.60 -21.69
CA PHE A 50 -3.79 8.82 -22.01
C PHE A 50 -3.80 7.52 -21.20
N GLU A 51 -3.17 6.47 -21.75
CA GLU A 51 -2.98 5.18 -21.06
C GLU A 51 -4.25 4.68 -20.33
N GLY A 52 -5.39 4.66 -21.04
CA GLY A 52 -6.70 4.40 -20.45
C GLY A 52 -6.80 3.02 -19.78
N ALA A 53 -6.12 2.00 -20.34
CA ALA A 53 -6.09 0.66 -19.78
C ALA A 53 -5.36 0.63 -18.43
N ALA A 54 -4.18 1.23 -18.33
CA ALA A 54 -3.45 1.34 -17.08
C ALA A 54 -4.20 2.18 -16.04
N SER A 55 -4.82 3.28 -16.47
CA SER A 55 -5.68 4.12 -15.62
C SER A 55 -6.81 3.32 -14.96
N PHE A 56 -7.43 2.39 -15.70
CA PHE A 56 -8.44 1.49 -15.15
C PHE A 56 -7.88 0.57 -14.06
N VAL A 57 -6.67 0.02 -14.26
CA VAL A 57 -6.00 -0.82 -13.26
C VAL A 57 -5.64 -0.03 -12.00
N HIS A 58 -5.20 1.22 -12.14
CA HIS A 58 -4.96 2.11 -10.98
C HIS A 58 -6.24 2.34 -10.17
N ILE A 59 -7.40 2.50 -10.80
CA ILE A 59 -8.70 2.62 -10.09
C ILE A 59 -9.01 1.34 -9.31
N ILE A 60 -8.82 0.17 -9.92
CA ILE A 60 -8.97 -1.12 -9.23
C ILE A 60 -8.00 -1.22 -8.06
N ALA A 61 -6.73 -0.83 -8.26
CA ALA A 61 -5.70 -0.86 -7.23
C ALA A 61 -6.06 0.04 -6.04
N LEU A 62 -6.62 1.23 -6.30
CA LEU A 62 -7.13 2.11 -5.24
C LEU A 62 -8.27 1.46 -4.46
N GLY A 63 -9.27 0.89 -5.15
CA GLY A 63 -10.37 0.18 -4.50
C GLY A 63 -9.90 -0.97 -3.63
N MET A 64 -9.00 -1.80 -4.15
CA MET A 64 -8.39 -2.90 -3.41
C MET A 64 -7.55 -2.42 -2.22
N THR A 65 -6.81 -1.32 -2.37
CA THR A 65 -6.03 -0.72 -1.29
C THR A 65 -6.91 -0.24 -0.15
N VAL A 66 -8.04 0.40 -0.45
CA VAL A 66 -9.01 0.82 0.56
C VAL A 66 -9.54 -0.39 1.34
N ILE A 67 -9.92 -1.47 0.65
CA ILE A 67 -10.39 -2.70 1.28
C ILE A 67 -9.32 -3.30 2.21
N MET A 68 -8.06 -3.37 1.76
CA MET A 68 -6.95 -3.86 2.60
C MET A 68 -6.76 -2.98 3.84
N ILE A 69 -6.78 -1.65 3.71
CA ILE A 69 -6.66 -0.72 4.84
C ILE A 69 -7.80 -0.95 5.85
N LEU A 70 -9.04 -1.15 5.40
CA LEU A 70 -10.17 -1.42 6.28
C LEU A 70 -9.98 -2.73 7.07
N HIS A 71 -9.53 -3.81 6.42
CA HIS A 71 -9.26 -5.09 7.10
C HIS A 71 -8.09 -5.01 8.10
N ILE A 72 -7.03 -4.25 7.78
CA ILE A 72 -5.92 -4.02 8.71
C ILE A 72 -6.43 -3.28 9.96
N ARG A 73 -7.29 -2.28 9.76
CA ARG A 73 -7.85 -1.50 10.87
C ARG A 73 -8.83 -2.28 11.75
N SER A 74 -9.48 -3.32 11.24
CA SER A 74 -10.36 -4.17 12.04
C SER A 74 -9.60 -5.10 13.00
N LYS A 75 -8.29 -5.30 12.84
CA LYS A 75 -7.48 -6.07 13.80
C LYS A 75 -7.00 -5.15 14.94
N PHE A 76 -7.30 -5.50 16.20
CA PHE A 76 -7.02 -4.63 17.34
C PHE A 76 -5.66 -4.83 18.00
N THR A 77 -5.14 -6.07 18.02
CA THR A 77 -3.90 -6.47 18.69
C THR A 77 -2.76 -6.90 17.75
N ALA A 78 -2.99 -6.82 16.43
CA ALA A 78 -2.01 -7.26 15.44
C ALA A 78 -0.67 -6.52 15.47
N VAL A 79 0.40 -7.31 15.45
CA VAL A 79 1.78 -6.84 15.39
C VAL A 79 2.05 -6.12 14.06
N GLY A 80 2.74 -4.99 14.09
CA GLY A 80 3.13 -4.17 12.95
C GLY A 80 1.98 -3.40 12.32
N ARG A 81 0.81 -3.33 12.99
CA ARG A 81 -0.41 -2.78 12.38
C ARG A 81 -0.26 -1.29 12.00
N LYS A 82 0.39 -0.47 12.82
CA LYS A 82 0.53 0.98 12.56
C LYS A 82 1.62 1.26 11.51
N GLU A 83 2.55 0.35 11.37
CA GLU A 83 3.68 0.36 10.48
C GLU A 83 3.23 -0.06 9.07
N ILE A 84 2.52 -1.19 8.95
CA ILE A 84 2.04 -1.71 7.67
C ILE A 84 0.95 -0.83 7.08
N ILE A 85 0.06 -0.24 7.91
CA ILE A 85 -0.95 0.70 7.40
C ILE A 85 -0.29 1.96 6.81
N THR A 86 0.88 2.37 7.33
CA THR A 86 1.63 3.49 6.76
C THR A 86 2.16 3.15 5.37
N PHE A 87 2.64 1.91 5.14
CA PHE A 87 2.98 1.41 3.81
C PHE A 87 1.79 1.48 2.84
N PHE A 88 0.60 1.01 3.25
CA PHE A 88 -0.59 1.06 2.39
C PHE A 88 -1.08 2.49 2.11
N TYR A 89 -0.91 3.43 3.05
CA TYR A 89 -1.20 4.84 2.79
C TYR A 89 -0.25 5.46 1.76
N ILE A 90 1.05 5.13 1.82
CA ILE A 90 2.02 5.57 0.81
C ILE A 90 1.69 4.93 -0.55
N TYR A 91 1.33 3.64 -0.59
CA TYR A 91 0.90 2.96 -1.82
C TYR A 91 -0.35 3.60 -2.43
N MET A 92 -1.34 3.93 -1.59
CA MET A 92 -2.55 4.64 -2.01
C MET A 92 -2.19 5.99 -2.65
N LEU A 93 -1.34 6.78 -1.99
CA LEU A 93 -0.89 8.08 -2.50
C LEU A 93 -0.09 7.94 -3.82
N LEU A 94 0.81 6.97 -3.91
CA LEU A 94 1.55 6.66 -5.14
C LEU A 94 0.61 6.30 -6.29
N THR A 95 -0.40 5.47 -6.03
CA THR A 95 -1.38 5.02 -7.02
C THR A 95 -2.26 6.19 -7.47
N MET A 96 -2.68 7.08 -6.55
CA MET A 96 -3.41 8.30 -6.90
C MET A 96 -2.57 9.23 -7.78
N CYS A 97 -1.30 9.47 -7.42
CA CYS A 97 -0.40 10.29 -8.23
C CYS A 97 -0.13 9.66 -9.60
N SER A 98 0.08 8.34 -9.66
CA SER A 98 0.31 7.63 -10.92
C SER A 98 -0.93 7.69 -11.82
N LEU A 99 -2.13 7.53 -11.28
CA LEU A 99 -3.37 7.70 -12.03
C LEU A 99 -3.51 9.11 -12.64
N ILE A 100 -3.19 10.16 -11.88
CA ILE A 100 -3.26 11.56 -12.36
C ILE A 100 -2.28 11.78 -13.53
N ILE A 101 -1.09 11.21 -13.43
CA ILE A 101 -0.02 11.39 -14.42
C ILE A 101 -0.31 10.55 -15.67
N ASP A 102 -0.60 9.25 -15.49
CA ASP A 102 -0.80 8.29 -16.58
C ASP A 102 -2.09 8.59 -17.37
N ALA A 103 -3.16 9.05 -16.71
CA ALA A 103 -4.38 9.49 -17.39
C ALA A 103 -4.19 10.80 -18.18
N GLY A 104 -3.05 11.48 -18.01
CA GLY A 104 -2.72 12.75 -18.65
C GLY A 104 -3.52 13.95 -18.15
N VAL A 105 -4.03 13.89 -16.91
CA VAL A 105 -4.65 15.06 -16.23
C VAL A 105 -3.64 16.20 -16.13
N VAL A 106 -2.37 15.86 -15.91
CA VAL A 106 -1.24 16.76 -16.07
C VAL A 106 -0.57 16.42 -17.40
N PRO A 107 -0.80 17.21 -18.48
CA PRO A 107 -0.31 16.85 -19.79
C PRO A 107 1.23 16.90 -19.82
N PRO A 108 1.89 15.96 -20.53
CA PRO A 108 3.32 16.05 -20.81
C PRO A 108 3.66 17.42 -21.39
N ARG A 109 4.87 17.92 -21.12
CA ARG A 109 5.35 19.27 -21.52
C ARG A 109 4.72 20.46 -20.79
N SER A 110 3.71 20.25 -19.94
CA SER A 110 3.20 21.34 -19.09
C SER A 110 4.21 21.73 -18.00
N GLY A 111 4.18 23.01 -17.59
CA GLY A 111 5.00 23.51 -16.48
C GLY A 111 4.96 22.67 -15.18
N PRO A 112 3.78 22.19 -14.73
CA PRO A 112 3.67 21.34 -13.53
C PRO A 112 4.13 19.89 -13.72
N PHE A 113 4.15 19.34 -14.94
CA PHE A 113 4.49 17.93 -15.22
C PHE A 113 5.77 17.42 -14.51
N PRO A 114 6.94 18.11 -14.57
CA PRO A 114 8.14 17.64 -13.88
C PRO A 114 8.02 17.56 -12.36
N TYR A 115 7.16 18.36 -11.74
CA TYR A 115 6.93 18.30 -10.29
C TYR A 115 6.11 17.07 -9.92
N PHE A 116 5.06 16.77 -10.69
CA PHE A 116 4.23 15.58 -10.47
C PHE A 116 5.02 14.29 -10.67
N VAL A 117 5.82 14.20 -11.74
CA VAL A 117 6.69 13.05 -11.96
C VAL A 117 7.74 12.92 -10.85
N ALA A 118 8.32 14.04 -10.38
CA ALA A 118 9.25 13.99 -9.24
C ALA A 118 8.56 13.50 -7.95
N VAL A 119 7.30 13.88 -7.70
CA VAL A 119 6.50 13.36 -6.58
C VAL A 119 6.27 11.86 -6.72
N GLN A 120 5.92 11.38 -7.92
CA GLN A 120 5.75 9.94 -8.20
C GLN A 120 7.05 9.16 -7.92
N SER A 121 8.20 9.68 -8.36
CA SER A 121 9.52 9.11 -8.05
C SER A 121 9.81 9.08 -6.54
N GLY A 122 9.50 10.17 -5.85
CA GLY A 122 9.59 10.28 -4.39
C GLY A 122 8.77 9.22 -3.68
N LEU A 123 7.49 9.09 -4.05
CA LEU A 123 6.56 8.13 -3.45
C LEU A 123 6.97 6.69 -3.72
N THR A 124 7.54 6.40 -4.90
CA THR A 124 8.06 5.07 -5.24
C THR A 124 9.19 4.66 -4.28
N SER A 125 10.15 5.55 -4.02
CA SER A 125 11.25 5.25 -3.09
C SER A 125 10.80 5.24 -1.63
N SER A 126 9.86 6.11 -1.27
CA SER A 126 9.20 6.10 0.04
C SER A 126 8.51 4.76 0.31
N LEU A 127 7.80 4.21 -0.68
CA LEU A 127 7.13 2.92 -0.60
C LEU A 127 8.14 1.79 -0.36
N CYS A 128 9.20 1.71 -1.18
CA CYS A 128 10.24 0.67 -1.04
C CYS A 128 10.96 0.75 0.31
N THR A 129 11.24 1.96 0.79
CA THR A 129 11.88 2.20 2.10
C THR A 129 10.96 1.80 3.24
N SER A 130 9.68 2.17 3.16
CA SER A 130 8.68 1.78 4.17
C SER A 130 8.52 0.27 4.24
N LEU A 131 8.61 -0.43 3.10
CA LEU A 131 8.59 -1.89 3.05
C LEU A 131 9.82 -2.50 3.74
N LEU A 132 11.02 -1.97 3.47
CA LEU A 132 12.26 -2.36 4.14
C LEU A 132 12.14 -2.21 5.66
N VAL A 133 11.66 -1.07 6.16
CA VAL A 133 11.54 -0.83 7.62
C VAL A 133 10.52 -1.80 8.23
N ASN A 134 9.39 -2.03 7.56
CA ASN A 134 8.42 -3.05 7.98
C ASN A 134 9.04 -4.46 8.08
N GLY A 135 10.04 -4.79 7.24
CA GLY A 135 10.78 -6.05 7.33
C GLY A 135 11.51 -6.25 8.66
N PHE A 136 12.00 -5.17 9.29
CA PHE A 136 12.66 -5.24 10.60
C PHE A 136 11.68 -5.39 11.77
N VAL A 137 10.45 -4.90 11.63
CA VAL A 137 9.41 -4.97 12.68
C VAL A 137 9.07 -6.43 13.00
N GLY A 138 9.10 -7.32 12.01
CA GLY A 138 8.83 -8.75 12.20
C GLY A 138 9.82 -9.48 13.12
N PHE A 139 11.03 -8.93 13.31
CA PHE A 139 12.04 -9.49 14.22
C PHE A 139 11.92 -8.94 15.65
N GLN A 140 10.96 -8.05 15.93
CA GLN A 140 10.77 -7.42 17.23
C GLN A 140 12.05 -6.73 17.77
N LEU A 141 12.94 -6.27 16.87
CA LEU A 141 14.15 -5.51 17.25
C LEU A 141 13.81 -4.22 18.01
N TYR A 142 12.62 -3.68 17.72
CA TYR A 142 12.00 -2.58 18.43
C TYR A 142 10.63 -3.05 18.91
N GLU A 143 10.19 -2.56 20.06
CA GLU A 143 8.83 -2.77 20.52
C GLU A 143 7.86 -2.20 19.48
N ASP A 144 7.08 -3.10 18.87
CA ASP A 144 6.10 -2.78 17.86
C ASP A 144 4.99 -1.85 18.42
N GLY A 145 4.48 -0.94 17.58
CA GLY A 145 3.45 0.02 17.98
C GLY A 145 3.94 1.14 18.90
N THR A 146 5.21 1.14 19.31
CA THR A 146 5.80 2.29 20.01
C THR A 146 5.85 3.52 19.12
N ALA A 147 5.79 4.71 19.73
CA ALA A 147 5.95 5.96 19.01
C ALA A 147 7.29 5.99 18.25
N LEU A 148 8.35 5.38 18.81
CA LEU A 148 9.65 5.29 18.17
C LEU A 148 9.58 4.50 16.85
N SER A 149 9.03 3.28 16.86
CA SER A 149 8.89 2.44 15.66
C SER A 149 8.16 3.18 14.53
N VAL A 150 7.00 3.75 14.85
CA VAL A 150 6.16 4.44 13.87
C VAL A 150 6.84 5.71 13.32
N TRP A 151 7.50 6.49 14.18
CA TRP A 151 8.21 7.71 13.73
C TRP A 151 9.47 7.37 12.95
N LEU A 152 10.20 6.30 13.29
CA LEU A 152 11.34 5.83 12.52
C LEU A 152 10.89 5.49 11.09
N LEU A 153 9.82 4.71 10.94
CA LEU A 153 9.25 4.38 9.64
C LEU A 153 8.84 5.63 8.85
N ARG A 154 8.13 6.56 9.50
CA ARG A 154 7.67 7.80 8.84
C ARG A 154 8.84 8.69 8.40
N LEU A 155 9.80 8.93 9.29
CA LEU A 155 10.94 9.81 9.00
C LEU A 155 11.85 9.23 7.92
N THR A 156 12.12 7.92 7.97
CA THR A 156 12.93 7.25 6.93
C THR A 156 12.22 7.27 5.57
N SER A 157 10.91 7.02 5.55
CA SER A 157 10.10 7.08 4.32
C SER A 157 10.00 8.49 3.75
N VAL A 158 9.89 9.52 4.61
CA VAL A 158 9.90 10.94 4.20
C VAL A 158 11.28 11.39 3.73
N ALA A 159 12.36 10.93 4.39
CA ALA A 159 13.72 11.23 3.95
C ALA A 159 13.99 10.65 2.55
N MET A 160 13.61 9.40 2.32
CA MET A 160 13.77 8.75 1.01
C MET A 160 12.87 9.34 -0.07
N PHE A 161 11.66 9.78 0.30
CA PHE A 161 10.82 10.62 -0.55
C PHE A 161 11.57 11.90 -0.97
N ALA A 162 12.09 12.66 0.00
CA ALA A 162 12.76 13.93 -0.26
C ALA A 162 14.00 13.77 -1.13
N ILE A 163 14.84 12.76 -0.85
CA ILE A 163 16.04 12.47 -1.66
C ILE A 163 15.65 12.19 -3.12
N SER A 164 14.69 11.30 -3.35
CA SER A 164 14.30 10.89 -4.70
C SER A 164 13.54 11.98 -5.45
N PHE A 165 12.70 12.75 -4.73
CA PHE A 165 12.01 13.92 -5.25
C PHE A 165 13.01 14.99 -5.70
N LEU A 166 13.97 15.37 -4.85
CA LEU A 166 14.96 16.40 -5.16
C LEU A 166 15.88 15.96 -6.29
N VAL A 167 16.40 14.74 -6.27
CA VAL A 167 17.27 14.23 -7.35
C VAL A 167 16.53 14.21 -8.68
N SER A 168 15.28 13.76 -8.71
CA SER A 168 14.46 13.76 -9.93
C SER A 168 14.20 15.20 -10.42
N LEU A 169 13.77 16.09 -9.54
CA LEU A 169 13.45 17.47 -9.88
C LEU A 169 14.67 18.25 -10.40
N LEU A 170 15.80 18.13 -9.70
CA LEU A 170 17.06 18.77 -10.10
C LEU A 170 17.55 18.23 -11.45
N THR A 171 17.34 16.93 -11.72
CA THR A 171 17.63 16.32 -13.02
C THR A 171 16.72 16.90 -14.10
N PHE A 172 15.40 16.94 -13.89
CA PHE A 172 14.45 17.43 -14.91
C PHE A 172 14.62 18.93 -15.23
N LYS A 173 15.01 19.75 -14.25
CA LYS A 173 15.17 21.20 -14.40
C LYS A 173 16.60 21.63 -14.76
N SER A 174 17.54 20.69 -14.91
CA SER A 174 18.97 20.97 -15.11
C SER A 174 19.58 21.86 -14.02
N TRP A 175 19.27 21.59 -12.75
CA TRP A 175 19.73 22.39 -11.60
C TRP A 175 20.85 21.68 -10.83
N GLY A 176 21.80 22.46 -10.29
CA GLY A 176 22.84 21.93 -9.39
C GLY A 176 23.83 20.96 -10.05
N GLY A 177 24.08 21.08 -11.35
CA GLY A 177 25.00 20.22 -12.10
C GLY A 177 24.41 18.88 -12.55
N LEU A 178 23.15 18.59 -12.17
CA LEU A 178 22.36 17.51 -12.73
C LEU A 178 21.74 17.98 -14.05
N SER A 179 21.55 17.05 -14.99
CA SER A 179 21.00 17.36 -16.32
C SER A 179 20.14 16.19 -16.82
N PRO A 180 19.09 16.45 -17.63
CA PRO A 180 18.30 15.40 -18.29
C PRO A 180 19.12 14.46 -19.17
N THR A 181 20.33 14.85 -19.56
CA THR A 181 21.27 14.03 -20.35
C THR A 181 22.21 13.19 -19.49
N SER A 182 22.36 13.51 -18.19
CA SER A 182 23.19 12.78 -17.24
C SER A 182 22.32 12.26 -16.10
N THR A 183 21.72 11.09 -16.34
CA THR A 183 20.65 10.51 -15.52
C THR A 183 21.13 9.47 -14.51
N VAL A 184 22.46 9.27 -14.39
CA VAL A 184 23.05 8.26 -13.51
C VAL A 184 22.60 8.41 -12.06
N GLY A 185 22.58 9.64 -11.53
CA GLY A 185 22.13 9.90 -10.16
C GLY A 185 20.67 9.50 -9.92
N MET A 186 19.80 9.83 -10.88
CA MET A 186 18.38 9.45 -10.82
C MET A 186 18.21 7.93 -10.92
N PHE A 187 18.96 7.26 -11.80
CA PHE A 187 18.93 5.80 -11.93
C PHE A 187 19.34 5.10 -10.64
N VAL A 188 20.42 5.55 -10.00
CA VAL A 188 20.91 4.96 -8.74
C VAL A 188 19.85 5.07 -7.65
N VAL A 189 19.21 6.23 -7.51
CA VAL A 189 18.22 6.46 -6.44
C VAL A 189 16.90 5.74 -6.72
N LEU A 190 16.39 5.78 -7.95
CA LEU A 190 15.07 5.21 -8.28
C LEU A 190 15.10 3.69 -8.51
N TYR A 191 16.17 3.16 -9.10
CA TYR A 191 16.23 1.74 -9.48
C TYR A 191 17.13 0.95 -8.52
N LEU A 192 18.40 1.33 -8.41
CA LEU A 192 19.37 0.54 -7.65
C LEU A 192 19.03 0.51 -6.15
N LEU A 193 18.82 1.68 -5.54
CA LEU A 193 18.53 1.78 -4.11
C LEU A 193 17.20 1.12 -3.75
N ASN A 194 16.15 1.34 -4.56
CA ASN A 194 14.86 0.69 -4.35
C ASN A 194 14.94 -0.84 -4.53
N ALA A 195 15.71 -1.33 -5.50
CA ALA A 195 15.94 -2.76 -5.67
C ALA A 195 16.67 -3.36 -4.46
N VAL A 196 17.66 -2.66 -3.89
CA VAL A 196 18.32 -3.07 -2.65
C VAL A 196 17.34 -3.10 -1.49
N CYS A 197 16.46 -2.09 -1.34
CA CYS A 197 15.44 -2.08 -0.30
C CYS A 197 14.52 -3.30 -0.37
N ILE A 198 14.04 -3.64 -1.57
CA ILE A 198 13.18 -4.81 -1.80
C ILE A 198 13.97 -6.10 -1.53
N ALA A 199 15.22 -6.21 -2.00
CA ALA A 199 16.04 -7.40 -1.79
C ALA A 199 16.30 -7.66 -0.30
N VAL A 200 16.66 -6.63 0.47
CA VAL A 200 16.85 -6.74 1.92
C VAL A 200 15.54 -7.15 2.60
N TYR A 201 14.40 -6.54 2.24
CA TYR A 201 13.09 -6.95 2.75
C TYR A 201 12.82 -8.44 2.49
N LEU A 202 13.06 -8.92 1.26
CA LEU A 202 12.83 -10.33 0.91
C LEU A 202 13.71 -11.28 1.72
N VAL A 203 15.00 -10.97 1.87
CA VAL A 203 15.91 -11.77 2.70
C VAL A 203 15.42 -11.81 4.15
N MET A 204 15.03 -10.65 4.70
CA MET A 204 14.50 -10.55 6.05
C MET A 204 13.23 -11.40 6.23
N GLN A 205 12.28 -11.35 5.30
CA GLN A 205 11.07 -12.16 5.41
C GLN A 205 11.33 -13.66 5.25
N LEU A 206 12.26 -14.06 4.38
CA LEU A 206 12.67 -15.45 4.28
C LEU A 206 13.32 -15.94 5.58
N LEU A 207 14.20 -15.15 6.19
CA LEU A 207 14.82 -15.49 7.48
C LEU A 207 13.78 -15.61 8.60
N LEU A 208 12.81 -14.71 8.66
CA LEU A 208 11.73 -14.75 9.64
C LEU A 208 10.92 -16.05 9.51
N VAL A 209 10.46 -16.39 8.31
CA VAL A 209 9.65 -17.60 8.10
C VAL A 209 10.47 -18.86 8.32
N MET A 210 11.74 -18.88 7.90
CA MET A 210 12.57 -20.08 7.98
C MET A 210 13.09 -20.38 9.39
N ASN A 211 13.34 -19.37 10.21
CA ASN A 211 13.96 -19.52 11.52
C ASN A 211 12.96 -19.37 12.68
N THR A 212 11.90 -18.57 12.52
CA THR A 212 11.00 -18.21 13.62
C THR A 212 9.65 -18.92 13.53
N LEU A 213 9.09 -19.12 12.33
CA LEU A 213 7.76 -19.69 12.16
C LEU A 213 7.80 -21.22 11.97
N GLU A 214 6.88 -21.91 12.66
CA GLU A 214 6.66 -23.35 12.47
C GLU A 214 5.95 -23.63 11.15
N ASP A 215 4.94 -22.82 10.81
CA ASP A 215 4.18 -22.93 9.56
C ASP A 215 4.91 -22.26 8.38
N ARG A 216 5.10 -23.03 7.31
CA ARG A 216 5.82 -22.61 6.09
C ARG A 216 4.92 -22.18 4.96
N TRP A 217 3.60 -22.21 5.12
CA TRP A 217 2.66 -21.66 4.14
C TRP A 217 2.94 -20.20 3.73
N PRO A 218 3.40 -19.30 4.62
CA PRO A 218 3.78 -17.93 4.25
C PRO A 218 4.84 -17.84 3.14
N LEU A 219 5.70 -18.86 2.99
CA LEU A 219 6.68 -18.90 1.89
C LEU A 219 6.00 -18.88 0.51
N GLY A 220 4.80 -19.48 0.39
CA GLY A 220 4.02 -19.44 -0.84
C GLY A 220 3.58 -18.02 -1.21
N HIS A 221 3.18 -17.21 -0.22
CA HIS A 221 2.82 -15.80 -0.44
C HIS A 221 4.04 -14.97 -0.89
N ILE A 222 5.20 -15.17 -0.24
CA ILE A 222 6.45 -14.50 -0.64
C ILE A 222 6.85 -14.93 -2.06
N CYS A 223 6.88 -16.23 -2.35
CA CYS A 223 7.28 -16.76 -3.65
C CYS A 223 6.37 -16.25 -4.78
N PHE A 224 5.05 -16.31 -4.59
CA PHE A 224 4.11 -15.80 -5.59
C PHE A 224 4.24 -14.29 -5.78
N GLY A 225 4.40 -13.53 -4.69
CA GLY A 225 4.60 -12.08 -4.76
C GLY A 225 5.86 -11.70 -5.54
N VAL A 226 6.98 -12.38 -5.28
CA VAL A 226 8.26 -12.14 -5.99
C VAL A 226 8.16 -12.52 -7.46
N LEU A 227 7.58 -13.68 -7.76
CA LEU A 227 7.41 -14.15 -9.14
C LEU A 227 6.59 -13.14 -9.95
N VAL A 228 5.43 -12.75 -9.44
CA VAL A 228 4.54 -11.80 -10.14
C VAL A 228 5.20 -10.43 -10.28
N PHE A 229 5.90 -9.95 -9.26
CA PHE A 229 6.65 -8.69 -9.34
C PHE A 229 7.72 -8.73 -10.44
N ILE A 230 8.56 -9.78 -10.46
CA ILE A 230 9.62 -9.95 -11.48
C ILE A 230 9.00 -10.07 -12.87
N CYS A 231 7.95 -10.87 -13.04
CA CYS A 231 7.22 -10.96 -14.31
C CYS A 231 6.72 -9.60 -14.77
N GLY A 232 6.15 -8.78 -13.87
CA GLY A 232 5.74 -7.41 -14.18
C GLY A 232 6.89 -6.53 -14.68
N GLN A 233 8.03 -6.55 -13.99
CA GLN A 233 9.22 -5.76 -14.41
C GLN A 233 9.78 -6.24 -15.76
N VAL A 234 9.83 -7.56 -15.98
CA VAL A 234 10.31 -8.15 -17.24
C VAL A 234 9.38 -7.79 -18.39
N ILE A 235 8.06 -7.82 -18.17
CA ILE A 235 7.08 -7.41 -19.18
C ILE A 235 7.28 -5.92 -19.53
N LEU A 236 7.39 -5.06 -18.53
CA LEU A 236 7.55 -3.62 -18.72
C LEU A 236 8.84 -3.25 -19.47
N TYR A 237 9.99 -3.71 -18.99
CA TYR A 237 11.29 -3.29 -19.51
C TYR A 237 11.80 -4.14 -20.68
N GLY A 238 11.30 -5.38 -20.80
CA GLY A 238 11.74 -6.35 -21.80
C GLY A 238 10.87 -6.37 -23.04
N PHE A 239 9.55 -6.48 -22.84
CA PHE A 239 8.58 -6.91 -23.85
C PHE A 239 7.45 -5.90 -24.13
N SER A 240 7.46 -4.72 -23.51
CA SER A 240 6.37 -3.74 -23.61
C SER A 240 6.06 -3.32 -25.05
N ASP A 241 7.08 -3.01 -25.84
CA ASP A 241 6.97 -2.66 -27.26
C ASP A 241 6.37 -3.81 -28.09
N THR A 242 6.91 -5.01 -27.89
CA THR A 242 6.47 -6.24 -28.58
C THR A 242 5.01 -6.53 -28.27
N ILE A 243 4.59 -6.42 -27.01
CA ILE A 243 3.19 -6.65 -26.62
C ILE A 243 2.30 -5.59 -27.26
N CYS A 244 2.70 -4.33 -27.17
CA CYS A 244 1.94 -3.20 -27.69
C CYS A 244 1.68 -3.32 -29.20
N ASP A 245 2.67 -3.72 -30.00
CA ASP A 245 2.51 -3.95 -31.44
C ASP A 245 1.57 -5.13 -31.72
N ASN A 246 1.72 -6.24 -30.98
CA ASN A 246 0.91 -7.45 -31.19
C ASN A 246 -0.56 -7.27 -30.78
N VAL A 247 -0.85 -6.39 -29.82
CA VAL A 247 -2.21 -6.06 -29.40
C VAL A 247 -2.74 -4.78 -30.04
N GLN A 248 -2.15 -4.33 -31.16
CA GLN A 248 -2.61 -3.18 -31.96
C GLN A 248 -2.79 -1.89 -31.13
N HIS A 249 -1.83 -1.58 -30.26
CA HIS A 249 -1.86 -0.41 -29.38
C HIS A 249 -3.05 -0.35 -28.39
N TYR A 250 -3.71 -1.48 -28.09
CA TYR A 250 -4.78 -1.50 -27.07
C TYR A 250 -4.25 -1.56 -25.63
N LEU A 251 -3.13 -2.26 -25.43
CA LEU A 251 -2.47 -2.47 -24.15
C LEU A 251 -0.96 -2.30 -24.33
N ASP A 252 -0.28 -1.90 -23.28
CA ASP A 252 1.17 -1.76 -23.25
C ASP A 252 1.77 -2.46 -22.01
N GLY A 253 3.08 -2.37 -21.82
CA GLY A 253 3.73 -2.93 -20.63
C GLY A 253 3.29 -2.27 -19.32
N LEU A 254 2.87 -1.00 -19.35
CA LEU A 254 2.48 -0.25 -18.15
C LEU A 254 1.19 -0.81 -17.54
N PHE A 255 0.22 -1.24 -18.37
CA PHE A 255 -0.96 -1.99 -17.92
C PHE A 255 -0.57 -3.27 -17.15
N PHE A 256 0.28 -4.12 -17.72
CA PHE A 256 0.66 -5.38 -17.08
C PHE A 256 1.52 -5.17 -15.83
N ALA A 257 2.40 -4.16 -15.84
CA ALA A 257 3.23 -3.82 -14.70
C ALA A 257 2.40 -3.31 -13.52
N THR A 258 1.44 -2.41 -13.77
CA THR A 258 0.53 -1.91 -12.74
C THR A 258 -0.32 -3.02 -12.13
N PHE A 259 -0.82 -3.94 -12.96
CA PHE A 259 -1.57 -5.12 -12.50
C PHE A 259 -0.69 -6.07 -11.66
N CYS A 260 0.52 -6.39 -12.13
CA CYS A 260 1.45 -7.25 -11.40
C CYS A 260 1.91 -6.60 -10.09
N ASN A 261 2.15 -5.28 -10.08
CA ASN A 261 2.48 -4.55 -8.86
C ASN A 261 1.35 -4.59 -7.84
N LEU A 262 0.09 -4.45 -8.27
CA LEU A 262 -1.07 -4.62 -7.39
C LEU A 262 -1.09 -6.04 -6.77
N LEU A 263 -0.92 -7.08 -7.59
CA LEU A 263 -0.88 -8.46 -7.09
C LEU A 263 0.28 -8.70 -6.11
N ALA A 264 1.46 -8.13 -6.37
CA ALA A 264 2.59 -8.22 -5.47
C ALA A 264 2.29 -7.55 -4.11
N VAL A 265 1.68 -6.36 -4.13
CA VAL A 265 1.24 -5.65 -2.91
C VAL A 265 0.14 -6.43 -2.17
N MET A 266 -0.77 -7.09 -2.89
CA MET A 266 -1.75 -7.99 -2.29
C MET A 266 -1.09 -9.19 -1.60
N MET A 267 0.02 -9.70 -2.13
CA MET A 267 0.77 -10.77 -1.45
C MET A 267 1.51 -10.28 -0.22
N VAL A 268 2.02 -9.05 -0.22
CA VAL A 268 2.56 -8.42 1.01
C VAL A 268 1.47 -8.31 2.08
N TYR A 269 0.25 -7.88 1.70
CA TYR A 269 -0.90 -7.87 2.60
C TYR A 269 -1.23 -9.27 3.13
N LYS A 270 -1.35 -10.27 2.24
CA LYS A 270 -1.68 -11.65 2.60
C LYS A 270 -0.63 -12.27 3.52
N PHE A 271 0.64 -12.00 3.27
CA PHE A 271 1.74 -12.42 4.15
C PHE A 271 1.58 -11.82 5.55
N TRP A 272 1.38 -10.49 5.66
CA TRP A 272 1.17 -9.82 6.95
C TRP A 272 -0.08 -10.33 7.67
N ASP A 273 -1.19 -10.51 6.96
CA ASP A 273 -2.45 -11.02 7.51
C ASP A 273 -2.29 -12.45 8.04
N TYR A 274 -1.48 -13.27 7.35
CA TYR A 274 -1.22 -14.66 7.72
C TYR A 274 -0.45 -14.79 9.04
N ILE A 275 0.62 -14.01 9.20
CA ILE A 275 1.46 -14.07 10.40
C ILE A 275 0.81 -13.41 11.63
N THR A 276 -0.33 -12.72 11.45
CA THR A 276 -1.10 -12.02 12.52
C THR A 276 -2.49 -12.63 12.73
N LYS A 277 -2.64 -13.94 12.50
CA LYS A 277 -3.94 -14.63 12.63
C LYS A 277 -4.39 -14.83 14.08
N GLU A 278 -3.46 -15.07 14.99
CA GLU A 278 -3.73 -15.44 16.40
C GLU A 278 -4.36 -14.28 17.22
N ASP A 279 -4.36 -13.06 16.70
CA ASP A 279 -5.01 -11.92 17.36
C ASP A 279 -6.55 -11.97 17.39
N LEU A 280 -7.17 -12.79 16.52
CA LEU A 280 -8.63 -12.88 16.43
C LEU A 280 -9.25 -13.92 17.37
N GLU A 281 -8.48 -14.90 17.85
CA GLU A 281 -8.96 -15.93 18.77
C GLU A 281 -9.13 -15.43 20.21
N PHE A 282 -8.33 -14.44 20.63
CA PHE A 282 -8.49 -13.81 21.95
C PHE A 282 -9.64 -12.79 22.02
N SER A 283 -10.27 -12.46 20.89
CA SER A 283 -11.37 -11.48 20.80
C SER A 283 -12.76 -12.11 20.99
N VAL A 284 -12.87 -13.43 21.08
CA VAL A 284 -14.15 -14.14 21.26
C VAL A 284 -14.14 -14.90 22.58
N GLY A 285 -14.38 -14.19 23.69
CA GLY A 285 -14.35 -14.82 25.02
C GLY A 285 -14.73 -13.96 26.23
N ILE A 286 -15.44 -12.84 26.09
CA ILE A 286 -16.11 -12.19 27.24
C ILE A 286 -17.58 -12.62 27.29
N LYS A 287 -17.86 -13.91 27.08
CA LYS A 287 -18.89 -14.51 27.93
C LYS A 287 -18.10 -15.02 29.13
N PRO A 288 -18.17 -14.36 30.31
CA PRO A 288 -17.66 -15.00 31.51
C PRO A 288 -18.32 -16.36 31.55
N ASN A 289 -17.49 -17.40 31.46
CA ASN A 289 -17.97 -18.76 31.55
C ASN A 289 -18.89 -18.81 32.77
N THR A 290 -20.12 -19.24 32.50
CA THR A 290 -21.22 -19.38 33.45
C THR A 290 -20.91 -20.54 34.40
N TRP A 291 -19.78 -20.48 35.09
CA TRP A 291 -19.48 -21.34 36.24
C TRP A 291 -20.08 -20.75 37.52
N GLU A 292 -21.24 -20.09 37.42
CA GLU A 292 -22.13 -20.08 38.56
C GLU A 292 -22.55 -21.55 38.76
N VAL A 293 -21.82 -22.24 39.64
CA VAL A 293 -22.36 -23.40 40.34
C VAL A 293 -23.48 -22.86 41.24
N LYS A 294 -24.62 -22.52 40.63
CA LYS A 294 -25.89 -22.48 41.34
C LYS A 294 -26.34 -23.93 41.44
N GLU A 295 -26.72 -24.31 42.66
CA GLU A 295 -27.24 -25.62 43.05
C GLU A 295 -26.18 -26.62 43.53
N LEU A 296 -25.71 -26.42 44.77
CA LEU A 296 -25.70 -27.45 45.82
C LEU A 296 -25.63 -26.79 47.22
N LEU A 297 -26.45 -25.75 47.48
CA LEU A 297 -26.67 -25.30 48.86
C LEU A 297 -28.06 -25.79 49.31
N PRO A 298 -28.15 -26.65 50.34
CA PRO A 298 -29.43 -27.01 50.96
C PRO A 298 -30.17 -25.74 51.41
N GLU A 299 -31.48 -25.71 51.21
CA GLU A 299 -32.34 -24.53 51.45
C GLU A 299 -32.36 -24.00 52.91
N GLU A 300 -31.65 -24.64 53.84
CA GLU A 300 -31.68 -24.29 55.27
C GLU A 300 -30.85 -23.05 55.66
N ASP A 301 -29.86 -22.63 54.87
CA ASP A 301 -29.00 -21.47 55.22
C ASP A 301 -29.45 -20.12 54.67
N ARG A 302 -30.57 -20.05 53.92
CA ARG A 302 -31.07 -18.78 53.34
C ARG A 302 -31.62 -17.77 54.36
N ARG A 303 -31.61 -18.08 55.66
CA ARG A 303 -32.15 -17.21 56.72
C ARG A 303 -31.11 -16.35 57.45
N GLN A 304 -29.80 -16.45 57.17
CA GLN A 304 -28.81 -15.71 57.97
C GLN A 304 -27.83 -14.79 57.25
N THR A 305 -27.87 -14.66 55.92
CA THR A 305 -27.04 -13.64 55.26
C THR A 305 -27.82 -12.34 55.09
N GLY A 306 -27.89 -11.57 56.18
CA GLY A 306 -28.22 -10.15 56.11
C GLY A 306 -27.07 -9.40 55.44
N PHE A 307 -27.11 -9.29 54.12
CA PHE A 307 -26.35 -8.28 53.39
C PHE A 307 -27.34 -7.39 52.64
N GLN A 308 -27.52 -6.19 53.19
CA GLN A 308 -28.37 -5.15 52.65
C GLN A 308 -27.59 -4.46 51.53
N ASP A 309 -27.76 -4.91 50.29
CA ASP A 309 -27.26 -4.22 49.09
C ASP A 309 -27.98 -2.87 48.96
N SER A 310 -27.40 -1.85 49.57
CA SER A 310 -27.70 -0.46 49.28
C SER A 310 -26.78 -0.01 48.14
N ASN A 311 -27.39 0.45 47.04
CA ASN A 311 -26.78 1.08 45.85
C ASN A 311 -26.35 0.19 44.67
N SER A 312 -27.32 -0.41 43.98
CA SER A 312 -27.21 -0.55 42.51
C SER A 312 -28.32 0.24 41.81
N GLU A 313 -27.97 1.45 41.41
CA GLU A 313 -28.85 2.46 40.80
C GLU A 313 -29.20 2.19 39.32
N TYR A 314 -29.12 0.93 38.86
CA TYR A 314 -29.26 0.57 37.43
C TYR A 314 -30.23 -0.58 37.12
N ALA A 315 -30.97 -1.09 38.12
CA ALA A 315 -31.91 -2.20 37.93
C ALA A 315 -33.37 -1.75 37.81
N GLY A 316 -33.64 -0.68 37.06
CA GLY A 316 -34.99 -0.11 36.97
C GLY A 316 -35.37 0.39 35.59
N SER A 317 -35.48 -0.48 34.57
CA SER A 317 -36.12 -0.04 33.32
C SER A 317 -36.72 -1.13 32.41
N MET A 318 -36.97 -2.36 32.87
CA MET A 318 -37.68 -3.33 32.01
C MET A 318 -38.69 -4.18 32.76
N TYR A 319 -39.71 -3.55 33.36
CA TYR A 319 -41.02 -4.19 33.48
C TYR A 319 -42.13 -3.13 33.48
N HIS A 320 -42.58 -2.77 32.27
CA HIS A 320 -43.86 -2.11 32.07
C HIS A 320 -44.96 -3.15 32.32
N HIS A 321 -45.51 -3.22 33.54
CA HIS A 321 -46.80 -3.88 33.77
C HIS A 321 -47.89 -2.82 33.99
N ARG A 322 -48.77 -2.76 33.00
CA ARG A 322 -49.94 -1.89 32.88
C ARG A 322 -50.97 -2.29 33.95
N ALA A 323 -51.26 -1.41 34.91
CA ALA A 323 -52.37 -1.55 35.83
C ALA A 323 -53.47 -0.54 35.44
N SER A 324 -54.61 -1.06 35.01
CA SER A 324 -55.82 -0.31 34.68
C SER A 324 -56.68 -0.14 35.93
N THR A 325 -56.83 1.09 36.41
CA THR A 325 -57.79 1.46 37.48
C THR A 325 -58.93 2.25 36.85
N TYR A 326 -60.11 1.62 36.76
CA TYR A 326 -61.38 2.30 36.43
C TYR A 326 -62.10 2.64 37.73
N ASN A 327 -62.33 3.92 37.96
CA ASN A 327 -63.20 4.47 39.01
C ASN A 327 -64.67 4.26 38.62
N VAL A 328 -65.48 3.76 39.55
CA VAL A 328 -66.95 3.80 39.49
C VAL A 328 -67.48 4.47 40.76
N HIS A 329 -68.43 5.37 40.56
CA HIS A 329 -68.96 6.41 41.46
C HIS A 329 -69.45 5.99 42.86
N GLN A 330 -69.37 6.96 43.77
CA GLN A 330 -70.14 7.12 45.01
C GLN A 330 -71.67 7.20 44.77
N TYR A 331 -72.43 6.82 45.79
CA TYR A 331 -73.80 7.29 46.05
C TYR A 331 -73.83 8.78 46.42
#